data_AF-A0A858ZU97-F1
#
_entry.id   AF-A0A858ZU97-F1
#
_cell.length_a   1.000
_cell.length_b   1.000
_cell.length_c   1.000
_cell.angle_alpha   90.00
_cell.angle_beta   90.00
_cell.angle_gamma   90.00
#
_symmetry.space_group_name_H-M   'P 1'
#
loop_
_entity.id
_entity.type
_entity.pdbx_description
1 polymer ?
#
loop_
_entity_poly.entity_id
_entity_poly.type
_entity_poly.pdbx_seq_one_letter_code
_entity_poly.pdbx_strand_id
1 'polypeptide(L)'
;MRFLELPYDAGKESVWVNAMNECDRPLGDVGSDLVIRRLSEKGDARGALRQAIAFLNTRTDLSCTRGDVASVLIRAGNVELDLSLEVTGISFLGKNLDFSQEMVNLSHVSFSSCLFDRISIETGVVSDHLPHFDNCLVEQIAGRVSLADLPKERFINCDVVAFESTDTAGAINQAIYLTPGEKVLLVTLRKLFVQSLSGRAESALFRGLDVDARRCVPEILALLKRHQLVTEYSRGNGVVWLPARRALPRVKRILAAPTESGEAVVIEARSIS
;
A
#
# COMPACT_ATOMS: atom_id res chain seq x y z
N MET A 1 -20.65 2.23 19.76
CA MET A 1 -21.80 1.98 18.87
C MET A 1 -22.91 3.02 19.00
N ARG A 2 -23.46 3.30 20.20
CA ARG A 2 -24.44 4.40 20.41
C ARG A 2 -23.95 5.76 19.88
N PHE A 3 -22.64 6.00 19.99
CA PHE A 3 -22.00 7.22 19.47
C PHE A 3 -22.28 7.47 17.97
N LEU A 4 -22.18 6.46 17.10
CA LEU A 4 -22.40 6.66 15.66
C LEU A 4 -23.87 6.94 15.32
N GLU A 5 -24.79 6.56 16.20
CA GLU A 5 -26.23 6.77 16.00
C GLU A 5 -26.67 8.14 16.52
N LEU A 6 -26.15 8.54 17.69
CA LEU A 6 -26.49 9.79 18.35
C LEU A 6 -25.22 10.43 18.95
N PRO A 7 -24.32 11.01 18.12
CA PRO A 7 -23.04 11.53 18.58
C PRO A 7 -23.20 12.62 19.66
N TYR A 8 -24.18 13.50 19.46
CA TYR A 8 -24.48 14.62 20.34
C TYR A 8 -25.02 14.19 21.71
N ASP A 9 -25.73 13.06 21.79
CA ASP A 9 -26.25 12.57 23.07
C ASP A 9 -25.19 11.77 23.82
N ALA A 10 -24.42 10.93 23.12
CA ALA A 10 -23.26 10.25 23.71
C ALA A 10 -22.26 11.27 24.28
N GLY A 11 -22.03 12.37 23.57
CA GLY A 11 -21.13 13.45 23.99
C GLY A 11 -21.56 14.23 25.24
N LYS A 12 -22.80 14.09 25.71
CA LYS A 12 -23.30 14.67 26.98
C LYS A 12 -23.06 13.74 28.18
N GLU A 13 -22.81 12.46 27.93
CA GLU A 13 -22.62 11.47 28.99
C GLU A 13 -21.17 11.51 29.49
N SER A 14 -20.95 12.16 30.64
CA SER A 14 -19.60 12.36 31.20
C SER A 14 -18.84 11.04 31.43
N VAL A 15 -19.52 9.98 31.85
CA VAL A 15 -18.93 8.65 32.05
C VAL A 15 -18.36 8.10 30.74
N TRP A 16 -19.10 8.24 29.63
CA TRP A 16 -18.67 7.77 28.32
C TRP A 16 -17.52 8.62 27.77
N VAL A 17 -17.63 9.96 27.88
CA VAL A 17 -16.57 10.88 27.46
C VAL A 17 -15.27 10.59 28.19
N ASN A 18 -15.32 10.38 29.51
CA ASN A 18 -14.14 10.04 30.30
C ASN A 18 -13.53 8.72 29.85
N ALA A 19 -14.35 7.67 29.68
CA ALA A 19 -13.86 6.37 29.23
C ALA A 19 -13.19 6.45 27.84
N MET A 20 -13.73 7.25 26.92
CA MET A 20 -13.15 7.43 25.59
C MET A 20 -11.90 8.31 25.57
N ASN A 21 -11.73 9.17 26.57
CA ASN A 21 -10.50 9.96 26.76
C ASN A 21 -9.38 9.16 27.45
N GLU A 22 -9.73 8.16 28.25
CA GLU A 22 -8.76 7.22 28.86
C GLU A 22 -8.36 6.08 27.92
N CYS A 23 -9.19 5.79 26.91
CA CYS A 23 -8.92 4.81 25.88
C CYS A 23 -7.75 5.24 24.98
N ASP A 24 -6.81 4.33 24.74
CA ASP A 24 -5.62 4.53 23.91
C ASP A 24 -5.66 3.77 22.57
N ARG A 25 -6.61 2.83 22.42
CA ARG A 25 -6.73 1.94 21.26
C ARG A 25 -8.15 1.91 20.69
N PRO A 26 -8.30 2.03 19.37
CA PRO A 26 -9.61 1.99 18.75
C PRO A 26 -10.19 0.58 18.73
N LEU A 27 -11.43 0.47 18.28
CA LEU A 27 -12.13 -0.78 18.04
C LEU A 27 -11.29 -1.72 17.15
N GLY A 28 -11.07 -2.93 17.67
CA GLY A 28 -10.51 -4.03 16.90
C GLY A 28 -11.46 -4.47 15.77
N ASP A 29 -11.00 -5.44 14.98
CA ASP A 29 -11.69 -5.87 13.75
C ASP A 29 -13.10 -6.38 14.00
N VAL A 30 -13.28 -7.23 15.02
CA VAL A 30 -14.61 -7.76 15.40
C VAL A 30 -15.57 -6.64 15.80
N GLY A 31 -15.07 -5.64 16.52
CA GLY A 31 -15.86 -4.46 16.92
C GLY A 31 -16.26 -3.62 15.72
N SER A 32 -15.32 -3.41 14.80
CA SER A 32 -15.54 -2.68 13.54
C SER A 32 -16.57 -3.40 12.66
N ASP A 33 -16.44 -4.72 12.49
CA ASP A 33 -17.36 -5.56 11.70
C ASP A 33 -18.77 -5.55 12.26
N LEU A 34 -18.91 -5.61 13.58
CA LEU A 34 -20.21 -5.51 14.23
C LEU A 34 -20.87 -4.14 13.99
N VAL A 35 -20.09 -3.07 14.05
CA VAL A 35 -20.57 -1.71 13.74
C VAL A 35 -21.02 -1.60 12.29
N ILE A 36 -20.18 -2.05 11.35
CA ILE A 36 -20.48 -2.03 9.91
C ILE A 36 -21.78 -2.78 9.62
N ARG A 37 -21.94 -3.99 10.19
CA ARG A 37 -23.16 -4.78 10.04
C ARG A 37 -24.40 -4.01 10.50
N ARG A 38 -24.35 -3.35 11.65
CA ARG A 38 -25.49 -2.56 12.16
C ARG A 38 -25.79 -1.33 11.31
N LEU A 39 -24.75 -0.65 10.79
CA LEU A 39 -24.93 0.48 9.87
C LEU A 39 -25.61 0.02 8.57
N SER A 40 -25.21 -1.14 8.04
CA SER A 40 -25.84 -1.75 6.86
C SER A 40 -27.30 -2.13 7.11
N GLU A 41 -27.64 -2.69 8.28
CA GLU A 41 -29.02 -3.02 8.65
C GLU A 41 -29.93 -1.79 8.74
N LYS A 42 -29.39 -0.62 9.08
CA LYS A 42 -30.14 0.66 9.12
C LYS A 42 -30.23 1.37 7.76
N GLY A 43 -29.34 1.06 6.83
CA GLY A 43 -29.37 1.60 5.46
C GLY A 43 -28.79 3.01 5.26
N ASP A 44 -28.21 3.65 6.29
CA ASP A 44 -27.59 4.98 6.18
C ASP A 44 -26.24 5.07 6.91
N ALA A 45 -25.26 4.28 6.46
CA ALA A 45 -23.91 4.31 7.00
C ALA A 45 -23.22 5.67 6.80
N ARG A 46 -23.42 6.28 5.62
CA ARG A 46 -22.80 7.55 5.25
C ARG A 46 -23.31 8.71 6.11
N GLY A 47 -24.62 8.82 6.33
CA GLY A 47 -25.22 9.85 7.17
C GLY A 47 -24.74 9.74 8.62
N ALA A 48 -24.71 8.51 9.18
CA ALA A 48 -24.23 8.25 10.53
C ALA A 48 -22.75 8.66 10.71
N LEU A 49 -21.88 8.24 9.79
CA LEU A 49 -20.45 8.57 9.81
C LEU A 49 -20.22 10.08 9.63
N ARG A 50 -20.94 10.71 8.70
CA ARG A 50 -20.87 12.17 8.49
C ARG A 50 -21.24 12.95 9.75
N GLN A 51 -22.34 12.58 10.42
CA GLN A 51 -22.77 13.24 11.66
C GLN A 51 -21.75 13.04 12.78
N ALA A 52 -21.19 11.83 12.90
CA ALA A 52 -20.14 11.53 13.87
C ALA A 52 -18.87 12.37 13.62
N ILE A 53 -18.40 12.45 12.38
CA ILE A 53 -17.21 13.25 12.01
C ILE A 53 -17.47 14.73 12.25
N ALA A 54 -18.64 15.25 11.84
CA ALA A 54 -19.01 16.65 12.08
C ALA A 54 -19.00 16.98 13.58
N PHE A 55 -19.53 16.09 14.42
CA PHE A 55 -19.47 16.23 15.86
C PHE A 55 -18.03 16.22 16.38
N LEU A 56 -17.22 15.23 15.97
CA LEU A 56 -15.82 15.11 16.40
C LEU A 56 -15.01 16.35 16.00
N ASN A 57 -15.23 16.91 14.81
CA ASN A 57 -14.52 18.10 14.34
C ASN A 57 -14.81 19.38 15.15
N THR A 58 -15.87 19.39 15.97
CA THR A 58 -16.11 20.49 16.94
C THR A 58 -15.38 20.29 18.27
N ARG A 59 -14.62 19.19 18.41
CA ARG A 59 -13.98 18.76 19.65
C ARG A 59 -12.51 18.43 19.44
N THR A 60 -11.71 18.72 20.45
CA THR A 60 -10.29 18.38 20.51
C THR A 60 -10.00 17.16 21.37
N ASP A 61 -10.97 16.69 22.14
CA ASP A 61 -10.90 15.44 22.90
C ASP A 61 -11.49 14.27 22.10
N LEU A 62 -11.56 13.07 22.69
CA LEU A 62 -12.08 11.84 22.07
C LEU A 62 -11.22 11.28 20.93
N SER A 63 -9.89 11.32 21.07
CA SER A 63 -8.96 10.75 20.09
C SER A 63 -9.23 9.27 19.82
N CYS A 64 -9.52 8.46 20.84
CA CYS A 64 -9.86 7.03 20.64
C CYS A 64 -11.15 6.87 19.82
N THR A 65 -12.16 7.72 20.04
CA THR A 65 -13.38 7.72 19.20
C THR A 65 -13.09 8.13 17.75
N ARG A 66 -12.18 9.08 17.50
CA ARG A 66 -11.71 9.39 16.14
C ARG A 66 -11.06 8.16 15.49
N GLY A 67 -10.25 7.42 16.25
CA GLY A 67 -9.68 6.14 15.84
C GLY A 67 -10.73 5.06 15.55
N ASP A 68 -11.81 4.99 16.33
CA ASP A 68 -12.94 4.08 16.10
C ASP A 68 -13.64 4.39 14.77
N VAL A 69 -13.91 5.66 14.51
CA VAL A 69 -14.57 6.09 13.27
C VAL A 69 -13.67 5.79 12.07
N ALA A 70 -12.37 6.11 12.14
CA ALA A 70 -11.41 5.77 11.08
C ALA A 70 -11.31 4.26 10.86
N SER A 71 -11.29 3.47 11.94
CA SER A 71 -11.29 2.01 11.90
C SER A 71 -12.50 1.43 11.16
N VAL A 72 -13.69 1.98 11.41
CA VAL A 72 -14.93 1.56 10.74
C VAL A 72 -14.93 2.00 9.28
N LEU A 73 -14.46 3.22 8.97
CA LEU A 73 -14.38 3.75 7.61
C LEU A 73 -13.48 2.90 6.71
N ILE A 74 -12.24 2.66 7.16
CA ILE A 74 -11.27 1.85 6.41
C ILE A 74 -11.83 0.44 6.25
N ARG A 75 -12.37 -0.17 7.31
CA ARG A 75 -12.86 -1.55 7.22
C ARG A 75 -14.12 -1.69 6.35
N ALA A 76 -14.98 -0.67 6.30
CA ALA A 76 -16.14 -0.66 5.41
C ALA A 76 -15.73 -0.54 3.94
N GLY A 77 -14.71 0.28 3.65
CA GLY A 77 -14.11 0.44 2.31
C GLY A 77 -15.00 1.05 1.23
N ASN A 78 -16.30 1.22 1.49
CA ASN A 78 -17.30 1.63 0.49
C ASN A 78 -18.04 2.94 0.83
N VAL A 79 -17.63 3.65 1.89
CA VAL A 79 -18.26 4.90 2.33
C VAL A 79 -17.37 6.09 2.01
N GLU A 80 -17.75 6.87 1.00
CA GLU A 80 -17.05 8.09 0.62
C GLU A 80 -17.38 9.25 1.58
N LEU A 81 -16.32 9.96 2.00
CA LEU A 81 -16.39 11.12 2.87
C LEU A 81 -16.33 12.41 2.07
N ASP A 82 -17.01 13.43 2.59
CA ASP A 82 -16.88 14.82 2.14
C ASP A 82 -16.44 15.77 3.27
N LEU A 83 -16.13 15.20 4.45
CA LEU A 83 -15.58 15.90 5.61
C LEU A 83 -14.26 15.27 5.99
N SER A 84 -13.27 16.10 6.32
CA SER A 84 -11.99 15.62 6.80
C SER A 84 -12.09 15.03 8.21
N LEU A 85 -11.45 13.89 8.43
CA LEU A 85 -11.30 13.24 9.74
C LEU A 85 -9.80 13.17 10.08
N GLU A 86 -9.41 13.91 11.12
CA GLU A 86 -8.06 13.84 11.68
C GLU A 86 -8.04 12.93 12.92
N VAL A 87 -7.07 12.02 12.97
CA VAL A 87 -6.83 11.10 14.07
C VAL A 87 -5.41 11.31 14.57
N THR A 88 -5.27 11.69 15.83
CA THR A 88 -3.96 12.11 16.39
C THR A 88 -3.61 11.33 17.64
N GLY A 89 -2.38 10.81 17.71
CA GLY A 89 -1.82 10.20 18.93
C GLY A 89 -2.44 8.86 19.32
N ILE A 90 -2.96 8.09 18.35
CA ILE A 90 -3.65 6.81 18.61
C ILE A 90 -2.79 5.62 18.22
N SER A 91 -2.89 4.56 19.03
CA SER A 91 -2.25 3.27 18.80
C SER A 91 -3.20 2.30 18.10
N PHE A 92 -2.91 1.97 16.84
CA PHE A 92 -3.57 0.91 16.07
C PHE A 92 -2.86 -0.45 16.20
N LEU A 93 -2.05 -0.65 17.24
CA LEU A 93 -1.37 -1.92 17.49
C LEU A 93 -2.38 -3.07 17.67
N GLY A 94 -2.05 -4.25 17.15
CA GLY A 94 -2.91 -5.42 17.07
C GLY A 94 -3.93 -5.40 15.92
N LYS A 95 -3.82 -4.43 15.00
CA LYS A 95 -4.71 -4.26 13.85
C LYS A 95 -3.94 -4.05 12.56
N ASN A 96 -4.45 -4.63 11.48
CA ASN A 96 -3.96 -4.39 10.12
C ASN A 96 -4.84 -3.34 9.45
N LEU A 97 -4.22 -2.34 8.83
CA LEU A 97 -4.89 -1.41 7.93
C LEU A 97 -4.67 -1.89 6.50
N ASP A 98 -5.72 -2.41 5.88
CA ASP A 98 -5.66 -2.94 4.52
C ASP A 98 -6.32 -1.97 3.54
N PHE A 99 -5.58 -1.59 2.50
CA PHE A 99 -6.04 -0.73 1.41
C PHE A 99 -6.11 -1.52 0.11
N SER A 100 -7.31 -1.72 -0.43
CA SER A 100 -7.55 -2.44 -1.69
C SER A 100 -7.96 -1.49 -2.82
N GLN A 101 -7.79 -1.95 -4.07
CA GLN A 101 -8.14 -1.15 -5.26
C GLN A 101 -9.65 -0.82 -5.33
N GLU A 102 -10.48 -1.67 -4.72
CA GLU A 102 -11.95 -1.52 -4.70
C GLU A 102 -12.44 -0.46 -3.71
N MET A 103 -11.57 0.05 -2.83
CA MET A 103 -11.95 1.03 -1.84
C MET A 103 -12.24 2.39 -2.45
N VAL A 104 -13.17 3.10 -1.82
CA VAL A 104 -13.44 4.50 -2.11
C VAL A 104 -12.24 5.39 -1.77
N ASN A 105 -12.28 6.64 -2.22
CA ASN A 105 -11.28 7.64 -1.89
C ASN A 105 -11.27 7.95 -0.37
N LEU A 106 -10.15 7.69 0.30
CA LEU A 106 -9.91 7.95 1.73
C LEU A 106 -8.97 9.14 1.97
N SER A 107 -8.72 9.99 0.97
CA SER A 107 -7.86 11.18 1.09
C SER A 107 -8.32 12.20 2.14
N HIS A 108 -9.59 12.16 2.54
CA HIS A 108 -10.13 12.98 3.63
C HIS A 108 -9.80 12.44 5.03
N VAL A 109 -9.14 11.29 5.15
CA VAL A 109 -8.67 10.75 6.43
C VAL A 109 -7.20 11.13 6.63
N SER A 110 -6.85 11.61 7.81
CA SER A 110 -5.48 11.97 8.18
C SER A 110 -5.12 11.38 9.53
N PHE A 111 -3.94 10.77 9.60
CA PHE A 111 -3.34 10.22 10.82
C PHE A 111 -2.11 11.03 11.17
N SER A 112 -2.03 11.55 12.39
CA SER A 112 -0.86 12.27 12.89
C SER A 112 -0.32 11.66 14.18
N SER A 113 0.99 11.42 14.26
CA SER A 113 1.63 10.88 15.46
C SER A 113 1.00 9.57 15.96
N CYS A 114 0.55 8.72 15.03
CA CYS A 114 -0.09 7.44 15.30
C CYS A 114 0.91 6.27 15.17
N LEU A 115 0.55 5.16 15.81
CA LEU A 115 1.33 3.91 15.82
C LEU A 115 0.56 2.82 15.07
N PHE A 116 1.23 2.09 14.19
CA PHE A 116 0.64 1.00 13.39
C PHE A 116 1.54 -0.24 13.41
N ASP A 117 0.97 -1.42 13.64
CA ASP A 117 1.68 -2.69 13.44
C ASP A 117 1.90 -2.91 11.94
N ARG A 118 0.80 -2.90 11.17
CA ARG A 118 0.86 -3.25 9.76
C ARG A 118 -0.10 -2.43 8.91
N ILE A 119 0.45 -1.90 7.82
CA ILE A 119 -0.32 -1.29 6.74
C ILE A 119 -0.09 -2.13 5.47
N SER A 120 -1.15 -2.67 4.88
CA SER A 120 -1.10 -3.38 3.60
C SER A 120 -1.67 -2.48 2.51
N ILE A 121 -0.93 -2.24 1.44
CA ILE A 121 -1.40 -1.49 0.27
C ILE A 121 -1.37 -2.39 -0.95
N GLU A 122 -2.54 -2.76 -1.47
CA GLU A 122 -2.65 -3.57 -2.68
C GLU A 122 -2.06 -2.84 -3.90
N THR A 123 -1.65 -3.60 -4.90
CA THR A 123 -1.28 -3.05 -6.20
C THR A 123 -2.49 -2.49 -6.91
N GLY A 124 -2.29 -1.39 -7.64
CA GLY A 124 -3.38 -0.72 -8.37
C GLY A 124 -4.18 0.26 -7.51
N VAL A 125 -3.98 0.29 -6.19
CA VAL A 125 -4.49 1.39 -5.35
C VAL A 125 -3.93 2.71 -5.87
N VAL A 126 -4.83 3.64 -6.18
CA VAL A 126 -4.46 5.00 -6.58
C VAL A 126 -3.85 5.70 -5.37
N SER A 127 -2.58 6.08 -5.47
CA SER A 127 -1.84 6.71 -4.37
C SER A 127 -2.57 7.92 -3.78
N ASP A 128 -3.29 8.69 -4.61
CA ASP A 128 -4.07 9.84 -4.16
C ASP A 128 -5.35 9.52 -3.39
N HIS A 129 -5.78 8.26 -3.38
CA HIS A 129 -6.95 7.81 -2.60
C HIS A 129 -6.56 7.34 -1.19
N LEU A 130 -5.27 7.21 -0.89
CA LEU A 130 -4.83 6.81 0.45
C LEU A 130 -5.03 7.94 1.47
N PRO A 131 -5.21 7.60 2.76
CA PRO A 131 -5.13 8.55 3.85
C PRO A 131 -3.79 9.28 3.87
N HIS A 132 -3.76 10.45 4.51
CA HIS A 132 -2.51 11.10 4.87
C HIS A 132 -1.98 10.53 6.20
N PHE A 133 -0.69 10.27 6.24
CA PHE A 133 0.06 9.83 7.42
C PHE A 133 1.16 10.86 7.65
N ASP A 134 1.16 11.50 8.82
CA ASP A 134 2.13 12.50 9.22
C ASP A 134 2.78 12.13 10.56
N ASN A 135 4.11 12.08 10.59
CA ASN A 135 4.87 11.77 11.80
C ASN A 135 4.43 10.46 12.48
N CYS A 136 4.03 9.46 11.68
CA CYS A 136 3.57 8.16 12.17
C CYS A 136 4.71 7.15 12.24
N LEU A 137 4.61 6.20 13.17
CA LEU A 137 5.49 5.04 13.25
C LEU A 137 4.73 3.78 12.80
N VAL A 138 5.31 3.06 11.85
CA VAL A 138 4.73 1.84 11.26
C VAL A 138 5.72 0.69 11.39
N GLU A 139 5.34 -0.41 12.04
CA GLU A 139 6.25 -1.55 12.16
C GLU A 139 6.46 -2.23 10.80
N GLN A 140 5.41 -2.41 10.01
CA GLN A 140 5.51 -3.04 8.71
C GLN A 140 4.57 -2.43 7.65
N ILE A 141 5.11 -2.16 6.46
CA ILE A 141 4.30 -1.90 5.27
C ILE A 141 4.41 -3.07 4.30
N ALA A 142 3.26 -3.57 3.86
CA ALA A 142 3.13 -4.61 2.83
C ALA A 142 2.63 -4.04 1.51
N GLY A 143 3.04 -4.67 0.41
CA GLY A 143 2.77 -4.19 -0.95
C GLY A 143 3.66 -3.04 -1.41
N ARG A 144 4.66 -2.66 -0.61
CA ARG A 144 5.68 -1.65 -0.92
C ARG A 144 7.04 -2.15 -0.47
N VAL A 145 8.10 -1.78 -1.20
CA VAL A 145 9.45 -2.36 -1.00
C VAL A 145 10.43 -1.45 -0.29
N SER A 146 10.14 -0.15 -0.21
CA SER A 146 10.97 0.83 0.49
C SER A 146 10.21 2.14 0.74
N LEU A 147 10.80 3.05 1.53
CA LEU A 147 10.31 4.43 1.67
C LEU A 147 10.19 5.17 0.34
N ALA A 148 11.08 4.88 -0.62
CA ALA A 148 11.02 5.51 -1.95
C ALA A 148 9.84 5.00 -2.79
N ASP A 149 9.29 3.84 -2.42
CA ASP A 149 8.10 3.23 -3.02
C ASP A 149 6.80 3.70 -2.34
N LEU A 150 6.88 4.59 -1.35
CA LEU A 150 5.69 5.21 -0.77
C LEU A 150 5.32 6.50 -1.51
N PRO A 151 4.02 6.80 -1.66
CA PRO A 151 3.58 8.11 -2.13
C PRO A 151 4.00 9.20 -1.14
N LYS A 152 4.92 10.07 -1.55
CA LYS A 152 5.53 11.08 -0.66
C LYS A 152 4.55 12.10 -0.11
N GLU A 153 3.49 12.39 -0.86
CA GLU A 153 2.43 13.31 -0.44
C GLU A 153 1.45 12.67 0.58
N ARG A 154 1.52 11.34 0.75
CA ARG A 154 0.67 10.58 1.66
C ARG A 154 1.39 10.12 2.91
N PHE A 155 2.69 9.87 2.84
CA PHE A 155 3.52 9.46 3.98
C PHE A 155 4.60 10.52 4.24
N ILE A 156 4.31 11.43 5.16
CA ILE A 156 5.13 12.60 5.48
C ILE A 156 5.81 12.38 6.82
N ASN A 157 7.15 12.42 6.85
CA ASN A 157 7.94 12.23 8.07
C ASN A 157 7.61 10.94 8.84
N CYS A 158 7.20 9.87 8.14
CA CYS A 158 6.89 8.60 8.77
C CYS A 158 8.14 7.73 8.94
N ASP A 159 8.26 7.10 10.11
CA ASP A 159 9.25 6.07 10.38
C ASP A 159 8.65 4.69 10.10
N VAL A 160 9.26 3.93 9.19
CA VAL A 160 8.81 2.58 8.84
C VAL A 160 9.91 1.59 9.15
N VAL A 161 9.64 0.63 10.04
CA VAL A 161 10.65 -0.34 10.51
C VAL A 161 10.95 -1.38 9.43
N ALA A 162 9.93 -1.90 8.75
CA ALA A 162 10.10 -2.92 7.72
C ALA A 162 9.17 -2.73 6.51
N PHE A 163 9.69 -3.11 5.34
CA PHE A 163 8.94 -3.22 4.08
C PHE A 163 8.90 -4.68 3.62
N GLU A 164 8.05 -4.97 2.63
CA GLU A 164 8.05 -6.28 2.00
C GLU A 164 9.30 -6.45 1.11
N SER A 165 10.09 -7.50 1.37
CA SER A 165 11.37 -7.67 0.68
C SER A 165 11.17 -8.05 -0.78
N THR A 166 11.91 -7.39 -1.66
CA THR A 166 12.12 -7.80 -3.07
C THR A 166 13.60 -8.06 -3.36
N ASP A 167 14.37 -8.37 -2.32
CA ASP A 167 15.83 -8.54 -2.41
C ASP A 167 16.26 -9.85 -3.07
N THR A 168 15.34 -10.78 -3.26
CA THR A 168 15.65 -12.05 -3.92
C THR A 168 14.60 -12.33 -4.98
N ALA A 169 14.98 -13.13 -6.00
CA ALA A 169 14.03 -13.58 -6.99
C ALA A 169 12.90 -14.41 -6.35
N GLY A 170 13.19 -15.15 -5.28
CA GLY A 170 12.17 -15.89 -4.52
C GLY A 170 11.17 -14.96 -3.86
N ALA A 171 11.64 -13.89 -3.20
CA ALA A 171 10.77 -12.89 -2.57
C ALA A 171 9.90 -12.15 -3.60
N ILE A 172 10.47 -11.77 -4.75
CA ILE A 172 9.71 -11.16 -5.86
C ILE A 172 8.63 -12.12 -6.39
N ASN A 173 8.94 -13.40 -6.54
CA ASN A 173 7.93 -14.36 -7.03
C ASN A 173 6.79 -14.57 -6.03
N GLN A 174 7.11 -14.53 -4.72
CA GLN A 174 6.13 -14.68 -3.63
C GLN A 174 5.31 -13.41 -3.39
N ALA A 175 5.76 -12.25 -3.86
CA ALA A 175 5.02 -10.99 -3.75
C ALA A 175 3.67 -11.10 -4.46
N ILE A 176 2.59 -11.18 -3.67
CA ILE A 176 1.22 -11.37 -4.18
C ILE A 176 0.75 -10.12 -4.94
N TYR A 177 1.26 -8.95 -4.55
CA TYR A 177 0.88 -7.68 -5.12
C TYR A 177 1.43 -7.46 -6.54
N LEU A 178 2.49 -8.15 -6.99
CA LEU A 178 3.06 -7.92 -8.33
C LEU A 178 2.37 -8.76 -9.41
N THR A 179 2.13 -8.18 -10.59
CA THR A 179 1.66 -8.95 -11.75
C THR A 179 2.74 -9.92 -12.28
N PRO A 180 2.40 -10.96 -13.05
CA PRO A 180 3.39 -11.84 -13.67
C PRO A 180 4.46 -11.08 -14.47
N GLY A 181 4.05 -10.11 -15.29
CA GLY A 181 4.96 -9.25 -16.05
C GLY A 181 5.88 -8.41 -15.16
N GLU A 182 5.37 -7.82 -14.08
CA GLU A 182 6.18 -7.07 -13.11
C GLU A 182 7.21 -7.96 -12.40
N LYS A 183 6.80 -9.17 -11.97
CA LYS A 183 7.72 -10.13 -11.34
C LYS A 183 8.87 -10.45 -12.28
N VAL A 184 8.57 -10.74 -13.53
CA VAL A 184 9.57 -11.10 -14.55
C VAL A 184 10.47 -9.91 -14.87
N LEU A 185 9.92 -8.70 -14.96
CA LEU A 185 10.69 -7.46 -15.12
C LEU A 185 11.70 -7.31 -13.98
N LEU A 186 11.24 -7.30 -12.73
CA LEU A 186 12.10 -7.05 -11.56
C LEU A 186 13.14 -8.15 -11.37
N VAL A 187 12.77 -9.42 -11.56
CA VAL A 187 13.73 -10.55 -11.54
C VAL A 187 14.79 -10.40 -12.64
N THR A 188 14.38 -10.02 -13.85
CA THR A 188 15.29 -9.85 -14.99
C THR A 188 16.24 -8.68 -14.76
N LEU A 189 15.73 -7.53 -14.31
CA LEU A 189 16.52 -6.37 -13.94
C LEU A 189 17.52 -6.71 -12.83
N ARG A 190 17.12 -7.42 -11.76
CA ARG A 190 18.06 -7.87 -10.72
C ARG A 190 19.14 -8.78 -11.29
N LYS A 191 18.77 -9.78 -12.10
CA LYS A 191 19.72 -10.73 -12.70
C LYS A 191 20.77 -10.03 -13.58
N LEU A 192 20.37 -9.00 -14.32
CA LEU A 192 21.22 -8.30 -15.29
C LEU A 192 21.94 -7.06 -14.73
N PHE A 193 21.44 -6.42 -13.68
CA PHE A 193 22.02 -5.16 -13.19
C PHE A 193 22.59 -5.25 -11.78
N VAL A 194 22.10 -6.20 -10.97
CA VAL A 194 22.52 -6.34 -9.57
C VAL A 194 23.41 -7.56 -9.39
N GLN A 195 22.99 -8.72 -9.90
CA GLN A 195 23.72 -9.98 -9.73
C GLN A 195 24.92 -10.09 -10.67
N SER A 196 24.77 -9.65 -11.92
CA SER A 196 25.86 -9.68 -12.90
C SER A 196 25.70 -8.59 -13.95
N LEU A 197 26.70 -7.70 -14.05
CA LEU A 197 26.78 -6.66 -15.07
C LEU A 197 27.53 -7.11 -16.34
N SER A 198 27.91 -8.40 -16.44
CA SER A 198 28.63 -8.95 -17.60
C SER A 198 27.72 -9.57 -18.66
N GLY A 199 26.41 -9.55 -18.42
CA GLY A 199 25.41 -10.20 -19.25
C GLY A 199 25.05 -11.60 -18.81
N ARG A 200 23.95 -12.12 -19.37
CA ARG A 200 23.37 -13.39 -18.95
C ARG A 200 22.77 -14.14 -20.13
N ALA A 201 23.00 -15.45 -20.18
CA ALA A 201 22.36 -16.32 -21.16
C ALA A 201 20.83 -16.25 -20.99
N GLU A 202 20.10 -16.20 -22.10
CA GLU A 202 18.64 -16.11 -22.10
C GLU A 202 17.99 -17.25 -21.32
N SER A 203 18.47 -18.49 -21.51
CA SER A 203 17.98 -19.66 -20.77
C SER A 203 18.10 -19.54 -19.25
N ALA A 204 19.02 -18.71 -18.74
CA ALA A 204 19.18 -18.46 -17.31
C ALA A 204 18.18 -17.42 -16.76
N LEU A 205 17.51 -16.66 -17.64
CA LEU A 205 16.47 -15.69 -17.25
C LEU A 205 15.16 -16.40 -16.91
N PHE A 206 14.85 -17.52 -17.57
CA PHE A 206 13.72 -18.40 -17.26
C PHE A 206 13.83 -19.14 -15.92
N ARG A 207 15.04 -19.36 -15.42
CA ARG A 207 15.27 -20.18 -14.20
C ARG A 207 14.73 -19.51 -12.95
N GLY A 208 14.07 -20.31 -12.09
CA GLY A 208 13.53 -19.85 -10.81
C GLY A 208 12.21 -19.09 -10.92
N LEU A 209 11.63 -18.96 -12.11
CA LEU A 209 10.28 -18.46 -12.33
C LEU A 209 9.28 -19.63 -12.34
N ASP A 210 8.05 -19.37 -11.91
CA ASP A 210 6.91 -20.29 -12.07
C ASP A 210 6.48 -20.39 -13.54
N VAL A 211 5.44 -21.19 -13.81
CA VAL A 211 5.00 -21.49 -15.18
C VAL A 211 4.45 -20.26 -15.89
N ASP A 212 3.69 -19.42 -15.19
CA ASP A 212 3.04 -18.25 -15.77
C ASP A 212 4.06 -17.14 -16.03
N ALA A 213 4.91 -16.83 -15.05
CA ALA A 213 5.99 -15.86 -15.20
C ALA A 213 6.98 -16.24 -16.32
N ARG A 214 7.22 -17.53 -16.58
CA ARG A 214 8.09 -17.95 -17.70
C ARG A 214 7.55 -17.52 -19.06
N ARG A 215 6.24 -17.44 -19.23
CA ARG A 215 5.61 -17.07 -20.52
C ARG A 215 5.87 -15.60 -20.87
N CYS A 216 5.97 -14.74 -19.86
CA CYS A 216 6.23 -13.31 -20.06
C CYS A 216 7.70 -12.99 -20.41
N VAL A 217 8.65 -13.92 -20.22
CA VAL A 217 10.09 -13.65 -20.39
C VAL A 217 10.44 -13.09 -21.77
N PRO A 218 10.03 -13.70 -22.91
CA PRO A 218 10.39 -13.18 -24.23
C PRO A 218 9.88 -11.75 -24.46
N GLU A 219 8.65 -11.47 -24.03
CA GLU A 219 8.04 -10.15 -24.19
C GLU A 219 8.71 -9.10 -23.32
N ILE A 220 9.05 -9.45 -22.07
CA ILE A 220 9.83 -8.57 -21.18
C ILE A 220 11.23 -8.29 -21.74
N LEU A 221 11.89 -9.26 -22.38
CA LEU A 221 13.19 -9.00 -23.00
C LEU A 221 13.08 -8.08 -24.22
N ALA A 222 12.06 -8.27 -25.04
CA ALA A 222 11.75 -7.36 -26.15
C ALA A 222 11.44 -5.94 -25.63
N LEU A 223 10.68 -5.83 -24.54
CA LEU A 223 10.36 -4.58 -23.86
C LEU A 223 11.63 -3.88 -23.34
N LEU A 224 12.49 -4.60 -22.60
CA LEU A 224 13.76 -4.06 -22.09
C LEU A 224 14.69 -3.61 -23.23
N LYS A 225 14.70 -4.31 -24.36
CA LYS A 225 15.45 -3.94 -25.57
C LYS A 225 14.91 -2.65 -26.19
N ARG A 226 13.58 -2.54 -26.33
CA ARG A 226 12.88 -1.33 -26.83
C ARG A 226 13.21 -0.11 -25.99
N HIS A 227 13.22 -0.25 -24.66
CA HIS A 227 13.56 0.82 -23.71
C HIS A 227 15.07 1.04 -23.52
N GLN A 228 15.90 0.42 -24.37
CA GLN A 228 17.37 0.53 -24.40
C GLN A 228 18.06 0.20 -23.06
N LEU A 229 17.45 -0.67 -22.27
CA LEU A 229 18.00 -1.16 -21.01
C LEU A 229 18.95 -2.34 -21.25
N VAL A 230 18.68 -3.15 -22.27
CA VAL A 230 19.49 -4.33 -22.59
C VAL A 230 19.80 -4.38 -24.08
N THR A 231 20.85 -5.12 -24.43
CA THR A 231 21.20 -5.43 -25.82
C THR A 231 21.33 -6.93 -25.97
N GLU A 232 20.78 -7.43 -27.06
CA GLU A 232 20.87 -8.83 -27.43
C GLU A 232 22.20 -9.08 -28.15
N TYR A 233 22.93 -10.10 -27.71
CA TYR A 233 24.16 -10.55 -28.34
C TYR A 233 24.06 -12.05 -28.65
N SER A 234 23.92 -12.38 -29.93
CA SER A 234 23.83 -13.76 -30.39
C SER A 234 25.22 -14.26 -30.79
N ARG A 235 25.65 -15.38 -30.19
CA ARG A 235 26.79 -16.19 -30.64
C ARG A 235 26.26 -17.58 -30.98
N GLY A 236 26.94 -18.32 -31.85
CA GLY A 236 26.48 -19.63 -32.37
C GLY A 236 26.02 -20.68 -31.35
N ASN A 237 26.23 -20.47 -30.04
CA ASN A 237 25.75 -21.34 -28.94
C ASN A 237 24.58 -20.74 -28.12
N GLY A 238 23.94 -19.65 -28.57
CA GLY A 238 22.75 -19.07 -27.95
C GLY A 238 22.79 -17.55 -27.77
N VAL A 239 21.71 -17.03 -27.19
CA VAL A 239 21.51 -15.59 -26.96
C VAL A 239 21.99 -15.18 -25.58
N VAL A 240 22.80 -14.12 -25.52
CA VAL A 240 23.24 -13.46 -24.28
C VAL A 240 22.67 -12.05 -24.24
N TRP A 241 22.04 -11.71 -23.12
CA TRP A 241 21.48 -10.39 -22.86
C TRP A 241 22.48 -9.56 -22.06
N LEU A 242 22.91 -8.43 -22.62
CA LEU A 242 23.89 -7.53 -22.03
C LEU A 242 23.18 -6.30 -21.41
N PRO A 243 23.42 -5.95 -20.14
CA PRO A 243 22.87 -4.74 -19.54
C PRO A 243 23.56 -3.49 -20.08
N ALA A 244 22.79 -2.44 -20.38
CA ALA A 244 23.34 -1.13 -20.64
C ALA A 244 23.83 -0.51 -19.32
N ARG A 245 25.14 -0.55 -19.05
CA ARG A 245 25.73 -0.05 -17.78
C ARG A 245 25.32 1.37 -17.42
N ARG A 246 25.15 2.25 -18.43
CA ARG A 246 24.66 3.63 -18.26
C ARG A 246 23.25 3.70 -17.66
N ALA A 247 22.43 2.66 -17.83
CA ALA A 247 21.09 2.58 -17.29
C ALA A 247 21.04 2.05 -15.85
N LEU A 248 22.18 1.67 -15.25
CA LEU A 248 22.22 1.14 -13.88
C LEU A 248 21.56 2.08 -12.84
N PRO A 249 21.81 3.41 -12.83
CA PRO A 249 21.12 4.30 -11.90
C PRO A 249 19.60 4.33 -12.11
N ARG A 250 19.14 4.26 -13.36
CA ARG A 250 17.72 4.19 -13.73
C ARG A 250 17.09 2.90 -13.19
N VAL A 251 17.74 1.76 -13.41
CA VAL A 251 17.27 0.45 -12.92
C VAL A 251 17.25 0.38 -11.40
N LYS A 252 18.25 0.94 -10.72
CA LYS A 252 18.25 1.00 -9.24
C LYS A 252 17.05 1.80 -8.71
N ARG A 253 16.64 2.89 -9.37
CA ARG A 253 15.43 3.63 -9.00
C ARG A 253 14.15 2.79 -9.20
N ILE A 254 14.03 2.09 -10.33
CA ILE A 254 12.91 1.16 -10.58
C ILE A 254 12.84 0.08 -9.50
N LEU A 255 13.97 -0.54 -9.15
CA LEU A 255 14.00 -1.60 -8.12
C LEU A 255 13.71 -1.06 -6.70
N ALA A 256 14.03 0.20 -6.42
CA ALA A 256 13.76 0.81 -5.12
C ALA A 256 12.29 1.25 -4.97
N ALA A 257 11.62 1.58 -6.07
CA ALA A 257 10.25 2.08 -6.09
C ALA A 257 9.45 1.51 -7.27
N PRO A 258 9.25 0.19 -7.36
CA PRO A 258 8.59 -0.44 -8.51
C PRO A 258 7.12 -0.04 -8.63
N THR A 259 6.42 0.20 -7.53
CA THR A 259 4.99 0.54 -7.54
C THR A 259 4.78 2.00 -7.93
N GLU A 260 5.55 2.91 -7.34
CA GLU A 260 5.50 4.36 -7.62
C GLU A 260 6.32 4.76 -8.87
N SER A 261 6.95 3.80 -9.55
CA SER A 261 7.73 4.08 -10.75
C SER A 261 6.82 4.43 -11.93
N GLY A 262 6.79 5.70 -12.30
CA GLY A 262 6.15 6.20 -13.53
C GLY A 262 6.92 5.90 -14.83
N GLU A 263 7.97 5.07 -14.79
CA GLU A 263 8.72 4.68 -15.99
C GLU A 263 7.86 3.82 -16.93
N ALA A 264 7.84 4.18 -18.22
CA ALA A 264 7.04 3.49 -19.25
C ALA A 264 7.31 1.98 -19.31
N VAL A 265 8.55 1.54 -19.09
CA VAL A 265 8.92 0.11 -19.05
C VAL A 265 8.19 -0.67 -17.94
N VAL A 266 7.92 -0.03 -16.80
CA VAL A 266 7.21 -0.65 -15.67
C VAL A 266 5.72 -0.70 -15.97
N ILE A 267 5.17 0.42 -16.46
CA ILE A 267 3.75 0.53 -16.83
C ILE A 267 3.39 -0.50 -17.91
N GLU A 268 4.21 -0.62 -18.96
CA GLU A 268 4.01 -1.59 -20.04
C GLU A 268 4.18 -3.04 -19.55
N ALA A 269 5.07 -3.29 -18.58
CA ALA A 269 5.23 -4.63 -18.00
C ALA A 269 3.99 -5.09 -17.21
N ARG A 270 3.23 -4.18 -16.60
CA ARG A 270 2.00 -4.50 -15.86
C ARG A 270 0.93 -5.15 -16.74
N SER A 271 0.88 -4.76 -18.03
CA SER A 271 -0.08 -5.31 -19.00
C SER A 271 0.31 -6.67 -19.59
N ILE A 272 1.50 -7.20 -19.26
CA ILE A 272 1.97 -8.49 -19.78
C ILE A 272 1.55 -9.61 -18.82
N SER A 273 0.83 -10.61 -19.33
CA SER A 273 0.31 -11.77 -18.58
C SER A 273 0.59 -13.11 -19.25
#